data_AF-A0A7G9W8E8-F1
#
_entry.id   AF-A0A7G9W8E8-F1
#
_cell.length_a   1.000
_cell.length_b   1.000
_cell.length_c   1.000
_cell.angle_alpha   90.00
_cell.angle_beta   90.00
_cell.angle_gamma   90.00
#
_symmetry.space_group_name_H-M   'P 1'
#
loop_
_entity.id
_entity.type
_entity.pdbx_description
1 polymer ?
#
loop_
_entity_poly.entity_id
_entity_poly.type
_entity_poly.pdbx_seq_one_letter_code
_entity_poly.pdbx_strand_id
1 'polypeptide(L)'
;MKSYLRNFFGSPSNFIAFAVGLAPSVLLWVVAPEKTVSYGLFLIFMLIMFLIIWFLAFIIIKKSEEMNLLSQKLDVPSNPNLKIIQCINGICLCEKSELLSTDSIVSIFMKELVFENLVGYGVVINVQQDGYVQIKPTKLENTILDEDPLKNIDFIHILNLNKADIIIKPTISVEVIKDYQVKNKEVS
;
A
#
# COMPACT_ATOMS: atom_id res chain seq x y z
N MET A 1 -19.38 -34.67 8.81
CA MET A 1 -19.59 -34.69 7.34
C MET A 1 -20.91 -34.05 6.90
N LYS A 2 -22.09 -34.46 7.43
CA LYS A 2 -23.41 -33.90 7.06
C LYS A 2 -23.54 -32.37 7.19
N SER A 3 -22.94 -31.75 8.21
CA SER A 3 -23.02 -30.30 8.44
C SER A 3 -22.26 -29.48 7.39
N TYR A 4 -21.10 -29.96 6.94
CA TYR A 4 -20.25 -29.28 5.95
C TYR A 4 -20.87 -29.26 4.56
N LEU A 5 -21.43 -30.40 4.09
CA LEU A 5 -22.13 -30.48 2.80
C LEU A 5 -23.34 -29.55 2.74
N ARG A 6 -24.10 -29.45 3.83
CA ARG A 6 -25.25 -28.53 3.93
C ARG A 6 -24.83 -27.07 3.82
N ASN A 7 -23.72 -26.69 4.43
CA ASN A 7 -23.20 -25.33 4.36
C ASN A 7 -22.55 -25.03 2.99
N PHE A 8 -21.99 -26.06 2.32
CA PHE A 8 -21.42 -25.91 0.97
C PHE A 8 -22.49 -25.66 -0.10
N PHE A 9 -23.61 -26.39 -0.09
CA PHE A 9 -24.73 -26.15 -1.01
C PHE A 9 -25.65 -25.00 -0.59
N GLY A 10 -25.53 -24.51 0.64
CA GLY A 10 -26.31 -23.39 1.16
C GLY A 10 -25.81 -22.00 0.73
N SER A 11 -24.55 -21.87 0.34
CA SER A 11 -24.01 -20.59 -0.16
C SER A 11 -24.14 -20.49 -1.69
N PRO A 12 -24.73 -19.41 -2.21
CA PRO A 12 -24.95 -19.25 -3.65
C PRO A 12 -23.63 -19.23 -4.43
N SER A 13 -22.53 -18.72 -3.85
CA SER A 13 -21.21 -18.71 -4.49
C SER A 13 -20.66 -20.12 -4.73
N ASN A 14 -20.80 -21.01 -3.76
CA ASN A 14 -20.25 -22.37 -3.84
C ASN A 14 -21.10 -23.25 -4.76
N PHE A 15 -22.43 -23.02 -4.77
CA PHE A 15 -23.32 -23.67 -5.74
C PHE A 15 -22.98 -23.27 -7.18
N ILE A 16 -22.72 -21.98 -7.44
CA ILE A 16 -22.30 -21.49 -8.76
C ILE A 16 -20.95 -22.10 -9.15
N ALA A 17 -19.96 -22.12 -8.25
CA ALA A 17 -18.66 -22.73 -8.52
C ALA A 17 -18.78 -24.23 -8.84
N PHE A 18 -19.64 -24.96 -8.12
CA PHE A 18 -19.93 -26.36 -8.39
C PHE A 18 -20.59 -26.56 -9.76
N ALA A 19 -21.60 -25.74 -10.11
CA ALA A 19 -22.27 -25.81 -11.40
C ALA A 19 -21.34 -25.49 -12.57
N VAL A 20 -20.48 -24.47 -12.41
CA VAL A 20 -19.46 -24.07 -13.40
C VAL A 20 -18.43 -25.17 -13.60
N GLY A 21 -18.02 -25.88 -12.54
CA GLY A 21 -17.11 -27.03 -12.65
C GLY A 21 -17.76 -28.29 -13.23
N LEU A 22 -19.04 -28.52 -12.97
CA LEU A 22 -19.77 -29.70 -13.43
C LEU A 22 -20.15 -29.61 -14.91
N ALA A 23 -20.43 -28.41 -15.42
CA ALA A 23 -20.76 -28.17 -16.82
C ALA A 23 -19.73 -28.71 -17.82
N PRO A 24 -18.41 -28.41 -17.72
CA PRO A 24 -17.41 -28.98 -18.63
C PRO A 24 -17.25 -30.48 -18.45
N SER A 25 -17.39 -31.03 -17.23
CA SER A 25 -17.31 -32.48 -17.00
C SER A 25 -18.45 -33.24 -17.67
N VAL A 26 -19.68 -32.72 -17.60
CA VAL A 26 -20.84 -33.32 -18.29
C VAL A 26 -20.71 -33.16 -19.81
N LEU A 27 -20.26 -32.01 -20.29
CA LEU A 27 -19.98 -31.79 -21.72
C LEU A 27 -18.94 -32.77 -22.26
N LEU A 28 -17.84 -32.97 -21.54
CA LEU A 28 -16.79 -33.93 -21.90
C LEU A 28 -17.28 -35.38 -21.84
N TRP A 29 -18.26 -35.70 -20.98
CA TRP A 29 -18.86 -37.03 -20.91
C TRP A 29 -19.81 -37.30 -22.08
N VAL A 30 -20.60 -36.30 -22.51
CA VAL A 30 -21.54 -36.44 -23.64
C VAL A 30 -20.79 -36.52 -24.98
N VAL A 31 -19.67 -35.81 -25.12
CA VAL A 31 -18.81 -35.87 -26.30
C VAL A 31 -17.85 -37.05 -26.17
N ALA A 32 -18.33 -38.26 -26.52
CA ALA A 32 -17.48 -39.44 -26.58
C ALA A 32 -16.25 -39.16 -27.48
N PRO A 33 -15.02 -39.53 -27.06
CA PRO A 33 -13.78 -39.18 -27.76
C PRO A 33 -13.67 -39.74 -29.18
N GLU A 34 -14.52 -40.71 -29.52
CA GLU A 34 -14.58 -41.37 -30.82
C GLU A 34 -15.44 -40.63 -31.84
N LYS A 35 -16.23 -39.63 -31.43
CA LYS A 35 -17.07 -38.85 -32.33
C LYS A 35 -16.37 -37.56 -32.76
N THR A 36 -16.19 -37.39 -34.07
CA THR A 36 -15.69 -36.15 -34.65
C THR A 36 -16.69 -35.03 -34.41
N VAL A 37 -16.24 -33.96 -33.74
CA VAL A 37 -17.08 -32.78 -33.50
C VAL A 37 -17.26 -32.04 -34.83
N SER A 38 -18.50 -31.67 -35.15
CA SER A 38 -18.78 -30.86 -36.34
C SER A 38 -18.00 -29.55 -36.30
N TYR A 39 -17.32 -29.22 -37.39
CA TYR A 39 -16.54 -27.98 -37.52
C TYR A 39 -17.38 -26.73 -37.22
N GLY A 40 -18.67 -26.74 -37.56
CA GLY A 40 -19.59 -25.64 -37.24
C GLY A 40 -19.78 -25.45 -35.73
N LEU A 41 -19.92 -26.53 -34.95
CA LEU A 41 -20.04 -26.45 -33.49
C LEU A 41 -18.75 -25.96 -32.84
N PHE A 42 -17.59 -26.37 -33.38
CA PHE A 42 -16.29 -25.89 -32.91
C PHE A 42 -16.13 -24.38 -33.12
N LEU A 43 -16.50 -23.86 -34.30
CA LEU A 43 -16.45 -22.43 -34.59
C LEU A 43 -17.38 -21.63 -33.67
N ILE A 44 -18.58 -22.12 -33.40
CA ILE A 44 -19.54 -21.47 -32.48
C ILE A 44 -18.93 -21.40 -31.07
N PHE A 45 -18.33 -22.49 -30.58
CA PHE A 45 -17.71 -22.51 -29.26
C PHE A 45 -16.53 -21.52 -29.16
N MET A 46 -15.67 -21.48 -30.18
CA MET A 46 -14.56 -20.53 -30.25
C MET A 46 -15.04 -19.07 -30.26
N LEU A 47 -16.13 -18.78 -30.98
CA LEU A 47 -16.75 -17.46 -30.99
C LEU A 47 -17.26 -17.06 -29.60
N ILE A 48 -17.95 -17.97 -28.90
CA ILE A 48 -18.47 -17.72 -27.55
C ILE A 48 -17.32 -17.45 -26.56
N MET A 49 -16.26 -18.26 -26.62
CA MET A 49 -15.07 -18.05 -25.78
C MET A 49 -14.40 -16.70 -26.05
N PHE A 50 -14.28 -16.31 -27.32
CA PHE A 50 -13.75 -15.01 -27.70
C PHE A 50 -14.62 -13.86 -27.15
N LEU A 51 -15.95 -13.97 -27.26
CA LEU A 51 -16.88 -12.97 -26.73
C LEU A 51 -16.78 -12.85 -25.20
N ILE A 52 -16.62 -13.96 -24.48
CA ILE A 52 -16.44 -13.96 -23.02
C ILE A 52 -15.12 -13.26 -22.65
N ILE A 53 -14.02 -13.59 -23.32
CA ILE A 53 -12.71 -12.98 -23.06
C ILE A 53 -12.77 -11.47 -23.37
N TRP A 54 -13.36 -11.08 -24.50
CA TRP A 54 -13.54 -9.69 -24.88
C TRP A 54 -14.38 -8.91 -23.86
N PHE A 55 -15.49 -9.50 -23.38
CA PHE A 55 -16.34 -8.87 -22.38
C PHE A 55 -15.64 -8.72 -21.02
N LEU A 56 -14.87 -9.72 -20.59
CA LEU A 56 -14.06 -9.64 -19.38
C LEU A 56 -12.99 -8.55 -19.50
N ALA A 57 -12.30 -8.47 -20.64
CA ALA A 57 -11.31 -7.42 -20.89
C ALA A 57 -11.96 -6.03 -20.86
N PHE A 58 -13.13 -5.86 -21.46
CA PHE A 58 -13.89 -4.61 -21.44
C PHE A 58 -14.27 -4.19 -20.00
N ILE A 59 -14.73 -5.13 -19.17
CA ILE A 59 -15.03 -4.86 -17.75
C ILE A 59 -13.77 -4.41 -17.01
N ILE A 60 -12.64 -5.09 -17.21
CA ILE A 60 -11.37 -4.75 -16.54
C ILE A 60 -10.91 -3.34 -16.95
N ILE A 61 -10.95 -3.03 -18.25
CA ILE A 61 -10.53 -1.72 -18.75
C ILE A 61 -11.44 -0.62 -18.18
N LYS A 62 -12.77 -0.78 -18.25
CA LYS A 62 -13.71 0.21 -17.73
C LYS A 62 -13.55 0.43 -16.22
N LYS A 63 -13.38 -0.66 -15.45
CA LYS A 63 -13.14 -0.58 -14.01
C LYS A 63 -11.80 0.11 -13.70
N SER A 64 -10.75 -0.16 -14.49
CA SER A 64 -9.46 0.51 -14.34
C SER A 64 -9.56 2.01 -14.60
N GLU A 65 -10.34 2.41 -15.59
CA GLU A 65 -10.60 3.82 -15.92
C GLU A 65 -11.38 4.51 -14.80
N GLU A 66 -12.44 3.90 -14.28
CA GLU A 66 -13.21 4.42 -13.14
C GLU A 66 -12.33 4.56 -11.88
N MET A 67 -11.45 3.59 -11.62
CA MET A 67 -10.46 3.65 -10.52
C MET A 67 -9.42 4.74 -10.72
N ASN A 68 -8.95 4.96 -11.94
CA ASN A 68 -8.01 6.04 -12.25
C ASN A 68 -8.66 7.41 -12.08
N LEU A 69 -9.93 7.56 -12.47
CA LEU A 69 -10.70 8.80 -12.29
C LEU A 69 -11.03 9.07 -10.81
N LEU A 70 -11.30 8.03 -10.02
CA LEU A 70 -11.44 8.14 -8.56
C LEU A 70 -10.12 8.54 -7.90
N SER A 71 -9.00 7.92 -8.29
CA SER A 71 -7.65 8.27 -7.83
C SER A 71 -7.18 9.65 -8.29
N GLN A 72 -7.78 10.22 -9.33
CA GLN A 72 -7.51 11.59 -9.79
C GLN A 72 -8.40 12.63 -9.08
N LYS A 73 -9.63 12.25 -8.70
CA LYS A 73 -10.56 13.10 -7.94
C LYS A 73 -10.23 13.15 -6.46
N LEU A 74 -9.68 12.08 -5.91
CA LEU A 74 -9.01 12.07 -4.63
C LEU A 74 -7.60 12.59 -4.91
N ASP A 75 -7.26 13.80 -4.46
CA ASP A 75 -5.90 14.37 -4.49
C ASP A 75 -4.95 13.51 -3.65
N VAL A 76 -4.74 12.26 -4.03
CA VAL A 76 -3.75 11.36 -3.44
C VAL A 76 -2.51 11.58 -4.28
N PRO A 77 -1.60 12.51 -3.90
CA PRO A 77 -0.31 12.58 -4.54
C PRO A 77 0.29 11.17 -4.44
N SER A 78 0.68 10.62 -5.58
CA SER A 78 1.36 9.33 -5.73
C SER A 78 2.73 9.27 -5.02
N ASN A 79 2.99 10.22 -4.14
CA ASN A 79 4.15 10.30 -3.29
C ASN A 79 3.69 10.07 -1.85
N PRO A 80 3.85 8.85 -1.29
CA PRO A 80 3.59 8.59 0.14
C PRO A 80 4.55 9.35 1.06
N ASN A 81 5.49 10.11 0.47
CA ASN A 81 6.47 10.91 1.17
C ASN A 81 5.83 12.19 1.70
N LEU A 82 5.78 12.32 3.02
CA LEU A 82 5.39 13.57 3.66
C LEU A 82 6.53 14.59 3.56
N LYS A 83 6.16 15.84 3.27
CA LYS A 83 7.06 16.99 3.33
C LYS A 83 6.85 17.76 4.63
N ILE A 84 7.94 18.33 5.14
CA ILE A 84 7.92 19.21 6.31
C ILE A 84 7.55 20.63 5.85
N ILE A 85 6.53 21.21 6.47
CA ILE A 85 6.15 22.62 6.29
C ILE A 85 7.04 23.49 7.18
N GLN A 86 7.08 23.16 8.46
CA GLN A 86 7.84 23.89 9.49
C GLN A 86 8.07 23.03 10.72
N CYS A 87 9.13 23.27 11.46
CA CYS A 87 9.32 22.70 12.80
C CYS A 87 9.37 23.80 13.86
N ILE A 88 8.55 23.66 14.92
CA ILE A 88 8.42 24.62 16.03
C ILE A 88 8.38 23.83 17.34
N ASN A 89 9.13 24.27 18.35
CA ASN A 89 9.13 23.69 19.71
C ASN A 89 9.38 22.17 19.75
N GLY A 90 10.28 21.66 18.91
CA GLY A 90 10.59 20.23 18.86
C GLY A 90 9.57 19.36 18.13
N ILE A 91 8.61 19.97 17.43
CA ILE A 91 7.56 19.29 16.66
C ILE A 91 7.63 19.78 15.21
N CYS A 92 7.62 18.86 14.27
CA CYS A 92 7.55 19.15 12.84
C CYS A 92 6.11 19.00 12.34
N LEU A 93 5.58 20.07 11.77
CA LEU A 93 4.32 20.09 11.05
C LEU A 93 4.58 19.67 9.60
N CYS A 94 3.88 18.62 9.18
CA CYS A 94 4.02 18.02 7.86
C CYS A 94 2.72 18.17 7.06
N GLU A 95 2.84 18.01 5.75
CA GLU A 95 1.71 17.98 4.83
C GLU A 95 0.69 16.87 5.16
N LYS A 96 -0.49 16.97 4.55
CA LYS A 96 -1.59 16.06 4.81
C LYS A 96 -1.24 14.64 4.36
N SER A 97 -1.63 13.65 5.15
CA SER A 97 -1.46 12.24 4.79
C SER A 97 -2.62 11.41 5.30
N GLU A 98 -3.24 10.64 4.39
CA GLU A 98 -4.27 9.65 4.73
C GLU A 98 -3.67 8.33 5.26
N LEU A 99 -2.36 8.15 5.12
CA LEU A 99 -1.65 6.92 5.50
C LEU A 99 -1.13 6.93 6.93
N LEU A 100 -1.19 8.07 7.62
CA LEU A 100 -0.70 8.23 8.98
C LEU A 100 -1.85 8.36 9.97
N SER A 101 -1.73 7.62 11.07
CA SER A 101 -2.62 7.74 12.23
C SER A 101 -1.82 8.19 13.45
N THR A 102 -2.50 8.67 14.49
CA THR A 102 -1.87 9.01 15.77
C THR A 102 -1.10 7.80 16.31
N ASP A 103 0.04 8.05 16.94
CA ASP A 103 0.99 7.04 17.46
C ASP A 103 1.66 6.16 16.38
N SER A 104 1.52 6.52 15.10
CA SER A 104 2.29 5.88 14.03
C SER A 104 3.76 6.31 14.09
N ILE A 105 4.66 5.38 13.78
CA ILE A 105 6.09 5.67 13.66
C ILE A 105 6.43 5.93 12.19
N VAL A 106 7.26 6.94 11.96
CA VAL A 106 7.77 7.31 10.65
C VAL A 106 9.29 7.28 10.61
N SER A 107 9.84 7.05 9.43
CA SER A 107 11.27 7.18 9.16
C SER A 107 11.55 8.49 8.45
N ILE A 108 12.62 9.17 8.87
CA ILE A 108 13.05 10.46 8.35
C ILE A 108 14.35 10.26 7.58
N PHE A 109 14.32 10.57 6.28
CA PHE A 109 15.44 10.45 5.38
C PHE A 109 15.90 11.84 4.91
N MET A 110 17.21 12.00 4.74
CA MET A 110 17.82 13.12 4.03
C MET A 110 18.15 12.67 2.62
N LYS A 111 17.73 13.45 1.62
CA LYS A 111 18.02 13.18 0.23
C LYS A 111 19.32 13.87 -0.18
N GLU A 112 20.28 13.07 -0.63
CA GLU A 112 21.52 13.56 -1.23
C GLU A 112 21.60 13.06 -2.67
N LEU A 113 21.34 13.95 -3.63
CA LEU A 113 21.22 13.63 -5.06
C LEU A 113 20.13 12.57 -5.35
N VAL A 114 20.54 11.30 -5.43
CA VAL A 114 19.68 10.14 -5.74
C VAL A 114 19.58 9.19 -4.53
N PHE A 115 20.42 9.38 -3.51
CA PHE A 115 20.44 8.54 -2.32
C PHE A 115 19.54 9.12 -1.21
N GLU A 116 18.89 8.22 -0.49
CA GLU A 116 18.09 8.54 0.70
C GLU A 116 18.83 7.98 1.93
N ASN A 117 19.42 8.87 2.73
CA ASN A 117 20.12 8.50 3.95
C ASN A 117 19.17 8.58 5.13
N LEU A 118 19.01 7.50 5.89
CA LEU A 118 18.20 7.50 7.10
C LEU A 118 18.90 8.36 8.16
N VAL A 119 18.22 9.41 8.64
CA VAL A 119 18.77 10.36 9.62
C VAL A 119 18.04 10.36 10.95
N GLY A 120 16.85 9.76 11.00
CA GLY A 120 16.08 9.68 12.24
C GLY A 120 14.75 8.99 12.08
N TYR A 121 14.02 8.94 13.20
CA TYR A 121 12.65 8.46 13.27
C TYR A 121 11.75 9.54 13.85
N GLY A 122 10.44 9.36 13.75
CA GLY A 122 9.49 10.26 14.39
C GLY A 122 8.24 9.54 14.84
N VAL A 123 7.60 10.05 15.88
CA VAL A 123 6.26 9.61 16.30
C VAL A 123 5.25 10.65 15.87
N VAL A 124 4.17 10.21 15.23
CA VAL A 124 3.01 11.06 14.95
C VAL A 124 2.28 11.32 16.25
N ILE A 125 2.40 12.55 16.77
CA ILE A 125 1.77 12.94 18.03
C ILE A 125 0.31 13.37 17.84
N ASN A 126 -0.05 13.82 16.64
CA ASN A 126 -1.38 14.32 16.33
C ASN A 126 -1.60 14.40 14.81
N VAL A 127 -2.84 14.15 14.39
CA VAL A 127 -3.34 14.45 13.05
C VAL A 127 -4.47 15.46 13.21
N GLN A 128 -4.28 16.68 12.70
CA GLN A 128 -5.24 17.77 12.84
C GLN A 128 -6.51 17.51 12.04
N GLN A 129 -7.61 18.19 12.38
CA GLN A 129 -8.89 18.07 11.67
C GLN A 129 -8.77 18.39 10.17
N ASP A 130 -7.88 19.32 9.81
CA ASP A 130 -7.60 19.69 8.42
C ASP A 130 -6.65 18.71 7.70
N GLY A 131 -6.23 17.63 8.36
CA GLY A 131 -5.38 16.55 7.81
C GLY A 131 -3.88 16.75 8.00
N TYR A 132 -3.42 17.89 8.53
CA TYR A 132 -1.99 18.13 8.77
C TYR A 132 -1.45 17.24 9.90
N VAL A 133 -0.23 16.75 9.73
CA VAL A 133 0.38 15.77 10.64
C VAL A 133 1.46 16.45 11.49
N GLN A 134 1.42 16.23 12.79
CA GLN A 134 2.44 16.69 13.73
C GLN A 134 3.31 15.52 14.15
N ILE A 135 4.61 15.66 13.95
CA ILE A 135 5.59 14.59 14.18
C ILE A 135 6.62 15.09 15.18
N LYS A 136 6.91 14.27 16.19
CA LYS A 136 8.03 14.49 17.11
C LYS A 136 9.23 13.69 16.61
N PRO A 137 10.22 14.35 15.96
CA PRO A 137 11.37 13.67 15.39
C PRO A 137 12.40 13.32 16.48
N THR A 138 13.16 12.27 16.23
CA THR A 138 14.24 11.75 17.06
C THR A 138 15.40 11.41 16.14
N LYS A 139 16.57 12.01 16.41
CA LYS A 139 17.79 11.75 15.66
C LYS A 139 18.27 10.32 15.88
N LEU A 140 18.74 9.68 14.80
CA LEU A 140 19.45 8.40 14.85
C LEU A 140 20.94 8.67 15.05
N GLU A 141 21.60 7.83 15.85
CA GLU A 141 23.05 7.93 16.10
C GLU A 141 23.85 7.29 14.96
N ASN A 142 25.08 7.77 14.74
CA ASN A 142 25.99 7.32 13.67
C ASN A 142 25.44 7.55 12.26
N THR A 143 24.81 8.71 12.06
CA THR A 143 24.30 9.14 10.76
C THR A 143 25.28 10.09 10.07
N ILE A 144 25.05 10.37 8.78
CA ILE A 144 25.79 11.41 8.03
C ILE A 144 25.79 12.78 8.73
N LEU A 145 24.80 13.04 9.60
CA LEU A 145 24.69 14.26 10.39
C LEU A 145 25.61 14.28 11.62
N ASP A 146 26.28 13.17 11.95
CA ASP A 146 27.23 13.06 13.06
C ASP A 146 28.69 13.28 12.62
N GLU A 147 28.95 13.22 11.32
CA GLU A 147 30.27 13.45 10.72
C GLU A 147 30.56 14.95 10.49
N ASP A 148 29.55 15.82 10.55
CA ASP A 148 29.69 17.26 10.32
C ASP A 148 30.36 17.97 11.52
N PRO A 149 31.47 18.72 11.33
CA PRO A 149 32.16 19.46 12.38
C PRO A 149 31.34 20.59 13.05
N LEU A 150 30.17 21.00 12.52
CA LEU A 150 29.23 21.91 13.20
C LEU A 150 28.36 21.18 14.25
N LYS A 151 29.03 20.62 15.25
CA LYS A 151 28.54 19.60 16.19
C LYS A 151 27.51 20.04 17.26
N ASN A 152 26.82 21.16 17.09
CA ASN A 152 25.94 21.72 18.14
C ASN A 152 24.58 22.24 17.64
N ILE A 153 24.23 21.91 16.41
CA ILE A 153 22.93 22.34 15.85
C ILE A 153 21.88 21.29 16.21
N ASP A 154 20.81 21.74 16.86
CA ASP A 154 19.64 20.92 17.20
C ASP A 154 19.10 20.22 15.94
N PHE A 155 18.76 18.93 16.04
CA PHE A 155 18.22 18.14 14.94
C PHE A 155 16.99 18.81 14.30
N ILE A 156 16.16 19.47 15.11
CA ILE A 156 15.01 20.24 14.66
C ILE A 156 15.42 21.37 13.72
N HIS A 157 16.51 22.06 14.04
CA HIS A 157 17.02 23.14 13.22
C HIS A 157 17.54 22.62 11.88
N ILE A 158 18.24 21.49 11.88
CA ILE A 158 18.70 20.81 10.66
C ILE A 158 17.52 20.43 9.76
N LEU A 159 16.46 19.84 10.33
CA LEU A 159 15.25 19.48 9.59
C LEU A 159 14.55 20.71 9.00
N ASN A 160 14.50 21.81 9.75
CA ASN A 160 13.83 23.02 9.28
C ASN A 160 14.62 23.76 8.18
N LEU A 161 15.96 23.72 8.23
CA LEU A 161 16.84 24.26 7.19
C LEU A 161 16.76 23.44 5.89
N ASN A 162 16.81 22.11 6.02
CA ASN A 162 16.89 21.19 4.88
C ASN A 162 15.53 20.58 4.49
N LYS A 163 14.42 21.22 4.88
CA LYS A 163 13.05 20.69 4.70
C LYS A 163 12.68 20.29 3.26
N ALA A 164 13.35 20.86 2.25
CA ALA A 164 13.15 20.51 0.85
C ALA A 164 13.75 19.15 0.48
N ASP A 165 14.82 18.76 1.17
CA ASP A 165 15.57 17.53 0.94
C ASP A 165 15.21 16.43 1.96
N ILE A 166 14.37 16.75 2.95
CA ILE A 166 13.84 15.77 3.90
C ILE A 166 12.65 15.01 3.30
N ILE A 167 12.69 13.70 3.44
CA ILE A 167 11.65 12.77 3.04
C ILE A 167 11.18 12.00 4.27
N ILE A 168 9.89 12.06 4.57
CA ILE A 168 9.29 11.29 5.67
C ILE A 168 8.46 10.16 5.10
N LYS A 169 8.74 8.92 5.51
CA LYS A 169 8.05 7.72 5.03
C LYS A 169 7.29 7.03 6.17
N PRO A 170 6.04 6.59 5.94
CA PRO A 170 5.29 5.73 6.85
C PRO A 170 5.87 4.30 6.79
N THR A 171 7.03 4.09 7.40
CA THR A 171 7.73 2.80 7.36
C THR A 171 7.86 2.24 8.78
N ILE A 172 7.27 1.08 9.02
CA ILE A 172 7.49 0.30 10.25
C ILE A 172 8.42 -0.86 9.88
N SER A 173 9.73 -0.67 10.08
CA SER A 173 10.68 -1.80 9.99
C SER A 173 10.86 -2.44 11.37
N VAL A 174 11.17 -3.74 11.41
CA VAL A 174 11.45 -4.47 12.67
C VAL A 174 12.61 -3.83 13.44
N GLU A 175 13.54 -3.19 12.73
CA GLU A 175 14.68 -2.47 13.30
C GLU A 175 14.24 -1.21 14.05
N VAL A 176 13.29 -0.45 13.50
CA VAL A 176 12.69 0.73 14.17
C VAL A 176 12.11 0.36 15.54
N ILE A 177 11.42 -0.77 15.63
CA ILE A 177 10.81 -1.24 16.88
C ILE A 177 11.89 -1.59 17.92
N LYS A 178 12.99 -2.22 17.48
CA LYS A 178 14.10 -2.58 18.37
C LYS A 178 14.78 -1.33 18.93
N ASP A 179 15.06 -0.34 18.08
CA ASP A 179 15.73 0.90 18.49
C ASP A 179 14.86 1.73 19.44
N TYR A 180 13.54 1.80 19.20
CA TYR A 180 12.60 2.44 20.12
C TYR A 180 12.53 1.74 21.49
N GLN A 181 12.60 0.41 21.53
CA GLN A 181 12.60 -0.34 22.79
C GLN A 181 13.89 -0.17 23.59
N VAL A 182 15.04 -0.06 22.91
CA VAL A 182 16.33 0.21 23.56
C VAL A 182 16.33 1.60 24.18
N LYS A 183 15.90 2.62 23.43
CA LYS A 183 15.93 4.02 23.89
C LYS A 183 14.96 4.32 25.05
N ASN A 184 13.82 3.62 25.13
CA ASN A 184 12.89 3.78 26.26
C ASN A 184 13.35 3.06 27.54
N LYS A 185 14.25 2.06 27.45
CA LYS A 185 14.83 1.39 28.63
C LYS A 185 15.90 2.23 29.33
N GLU A 186 16.55 3.16 28.63
CA GLU A 186 17.56 4.05 29.21
C GLU A 186 16.94 5.26 29.96
N VAL A 187 15.63 5.45 29.86
CA VAL A 187 14.88 6.55 30.51
C VAL A 187 14.04 6.04 31.71
N SER A 188 14.22 4.78 32.12
CA SER A 188 13.60 4.15 33.30
C SER A 188 14.64 3.85 34.38
#